data_AF-A0A6I0LPW1-F1
#
_entry.id   AF-A0A6I0LPW1-F1
#
_cell.length_a   1.000
_cell.length_b   1.000
_cell.length_c   1.000
_cell.angle_alpha   90.00
_cell.angle_beta   90.00
_cell.angle_gamma   90.00
#
_symmetry.space_group_name_H-M   'P 1'
#
loop_
_entity.id
_entity.type
_entity.pdbx_description
1 polymer ?
#
loop_
_entity_poly.entity_id
_entity_poly.type
_entity_poly.pdbx_seq_one_letter_code
_entity_poly.pdbx_strand_id
1 'polypeptide(L)'
;MDKSIKQIEKELTLLEQKKNEMENILVDAISSAMLKIAQDKPMQRISKHCFVIRLSDMIGNPWNPEFYDWEKSITIILKFLKPKPAREWVCALNGKLESTPKNQPVVFEYRKQSYGVMYSEKIPVSRIFIEQIIKELNQ
;
A
#
# COMPACT_ATOMS: atom_id res chain seq x y z
N MET A 1 -29.11 -28.01 -12.67
CA MET A 1 -28.15 -27.86 -13.79
C MET A 1 -26.76 -28.01 -13.20
N ASP A 2 -26.21 -29.23 -13.23
CA ASP A 2 -24.83 -29.47 -12.82
C ASP A 2 -23.89 -28.91 -13.89
N LYS A 3 -23.14 -27.86 -13.54
CA LYS A 3 -21.98 -27.49 -14.34
C LYS A 3 -21.01 -28.67 -14.29
N SER A 4 -20.59 -29.18 -15.46
CA SER A 4 -19.56 -30.22 -15.49
C SER A 4 -18.29 -29.72 -14.79
N ILE A 5 -17.56 -30.61 -14.13
CA ILE A 5 -16.32 -30.29 -13.41
C ILE A 5 -15.34 -29.50 -14.32
N LYS A 6 -15.27 -29.86 -15.61
CA LYS A 6 -14.46 -29.17 -16.63
C LYS A 6 -14.87 -27.70 -16.85
N GLN A 7 -16.14 -27.37 -16.67
CA GLN A 7 -16.63 -26.01 -16.81
C GLN A 7 -16.31 -25.17 -15.57
N ILE A 8 -16.33 -25.79 -14.38
CA ILE A 8 -15.88 -25.16 -13.13
C ILE A 8 -14.38 -24.84 -13.21
N GLU A 9 -13.54 -25.77 -13.71
CA GLU A 9 -12.10 -25.55 -13.88
C GLU A 9 -11.78 -24.38 -14.83
N LYS A 10 -12.51 -24.28 -15.94
CA LYS A 10 -12.37 -23.16 -16.89
C LYS A 10 -12.80 -21.82 -16.28
N GLU A 11 -13.86 -21.80 -15.49
CA GLU A 11 -14.29 -20.59 -14.78
C GLU A 11 -13.26 -20.17 -13.72
N LEU A 12 -12.67 -21.13 -13.01
CA LEU A 12 -11.69 -20.88 -11.96
C LEU A 12 -10.39 -20.29 -12.52
N THR A 13 -9.89 -20.84 -13.63
CA THR A 13 -8.71 -20.31 -14.33
C THR A 13 -8.94 -18.88 -14.86
N LEU A 14 -10.13 -18.60 -15.41
CA LEU A 14 -10.50 -17.26 -15.86
C LEU A 14 -10.62 -16.25 -14.71
N LEU A 15 -11.14 -16.67 -13.56
CA LEU A 15 -11.20 -15.82 -12.36
C LEU A 15 -9.80 -15.53 -11.80
N GLU A 16 -8.90 -16.51 -11.83
CA GLU A 16 -7.52 -16.35 -11.38
C GLU A 16 -6.74 -15.39 -12.29
N GLN A 17 -6.94 -15.48 -13.61
CA GLN A 17 -6.38 -14.51 -14.56
C GLN A 17 -6.86 -13.09 -14.28
N LYS A 18 -8.19 -12.89 -14.15
CA LYS A 18 -8.75 -11.57 -13.81
C LYS A 18 -8.24 -11.04 -12.48
N LYS A 19 -8.08 -11.90 -11.48
CA LYS A 19 -7.51 -11.50 -10.19
C LYS A 19 -6.07 -11.00 -10.35
N ASN A 20 -5.24 -11.71 -11.11
CA ASN A 20 -3.87 -11.30 -11.38
C ASN A 20 -3.79 -9.99 -12.17
N GLU A 21 -4.66 -9.79 -13.16
CA GLU A 21 -4.77 -8.51 -13.89
C GLU A 21 -5.08 -7.35 -12.94
N MET A 22 -6.04 -7.52 -12.03
CA MET A 22 -6.38 -6.50 -11.04
C MET A 22 -5.23 -6.26 -10.05
N GLU A 23 -4.52 -7.30 -9.61
CA GLU A 23 -3.33 -7.14 -8.75
C GLU A 23 -2.20 -6.39 -9.48
N ASN A 24 -2.02 -6.59 -10.78
CA ASN A 24 -1.04 -5.84 -11.57
C ASN A 24 -1.42 -4.37 -11.67
N ILE A 25 -2.69 -4.04 -11.92
CA ILE A 25 -3.18 -2.66 -11.93
C ILE A 25 -2.90 -1.96 -10.59
N LEU A 26 -3.07 -2.67 -9.47
CA LEU A 26 -2.75 -2.13 -8.15
C LEU A 26 -1.26 -1.81 -8.00
N VAL A 27 -0.40 -2.74 -8.41
CA VAL A 27 1.06 -2.56 -8.34
C VAL A 27 1.50 -1.41 -9.23
N ASP A 28 0.95 -1.28 -10.43
CA ASP A 28 1.24 -0.21 -11.37
C ASP A 28 0.79 1.16 -10.83
N ALA A 29 -0.42 1.23 -10.27
CA ALA A 29 -0.94 2.44 -9.64
C ALA A 29 -0.07 2.90 -8.46
N ILE A 30 0.36 1.97 -7.59
CA ILE A 30 1.23 2.29 -6.46
C ILE A 30 2.63 2.72 -6.96
N SER A 31 3.16 2.07 -7.99
CA SER A 31 4.46 2.40 -8.57
C SER A 31 4.44 3.77 -9.24
N SER A 32 3.40 4.08 -10.01
CA SER A 32 3.19 5.41 -10.62
C SER A 32 3.08 6.51 -9.54
N ALA A 33 2.29 6.27 -8.49
CA ALA A 33 2.17 7.19 -7.37
C ALA A 33 3.52 7.43 -6.66
N MET A 34 4.33 6.38 -6.48
CA MET A 34 5.65 6.49 -5.89
C MET A 34 6.59 7.33 -6.77
N LEU A 35 6.62 7.07 -8.08
CA LEU A 35 7.47 7.83 -9.02
C LEU A 35 7.14 9.33 -9.00
N LYS A 36 5.85 9.69 -8.93
CA LYS A 36 5.41 11.10 -8.85
C LYS A 36 5.90 11.77 -7.58
N ILE A 37 5.87 11.07 -6.44
CA ILE A 37 6.32 11.63 -5.15
C ILE A 37 7.84 11.66 -5.04
N ALA A 38 8.51 10.68 -5.64
CA ALA A 38 9.96 10.61 -5.67
C ALA A 38 10.59 11.78 -6.43
N GLN A 39 9.88 12.36 -7.41
CA GLN A 39 10.31 13.58 -8.09
C GLN A 39 10.41 14.77 -7.14
N ASP A 40 9.44 14.92 -6.23
CA ASP A 40 9.40 16.04 -5.27
C ASP A 40 10.31 15.82 -4.06
N LYS A 41 10.43 14.57 -3.59
CA LYS A 41 11.18 14.22 -2.37
C LYS A 41 12.06 12.99 -2.61
N PRO A 42 13.20 13.10 -3.32
CA PRO A 42 14.01 11.93 -3.63
C PRO A 42 14.59 11.28 -2.36
N MET A 43 14.22 10.02 -2.09
CA MET A 43 14.87 9.20 -1.08
C MET A 43 16.25 8.78 -1.58
N GLN A 44 17.31 9.20 -0.88
CA GLN A 44 18.67 8.80 -1.21
C GLN A 44 19.05 7.53 -0.43
N ARG A 45 18.82 6.36 -1.01
CA ARG A 45 19.23 5.08 -0.41
C ARG A 45 20.73 4.87 -0.60
N ILE A 46 21.47 4.69 0.50
CA ILE A 46 22.92 4.39 0.49
C ILE A 46 23.14 2.87 0.45
N SER A 47 22.30 2.10 1.15
CA SER A 47 22.36 0.65 1.20
C SER A 47 20.98 0.04 1.40
N LYS A 48 20.84 -1.29 1.34
CA LYS A 48 19.56 -1.99 1.55
C LYS A 48 18.80 -1.50 2.80
N HIS A 49 19.50 -1.14 3.86
CA HIS A 49 18.88 -0.73 5.13
C HIS A 49 19.27 0.70 5.56
N CYS A 50 19.92 1.47 4.70
CA CYS A 50 20.37 2.83 5.01
C CYS A 50 19.94 3.82 3.94
N PHE A 51 19.38 4.94 4.34
CA PHE A 51 19.01 6.05 3.47
C PHE A 51 19.21 7.38 4.17
N VAL A 52 19.33 8.45 3.39
CA VAL A 52 19.51 9.82 3.85
C VAL A 52 18.17 10.55 3.78
N ILE A 53 17.84 11.26 4.84
CA ILE A 53 16.73 12.21 4.89
C ILE A 53 17.31 13.58 5.23
N ARG A 54 16.82 14.64 4.57
CA ARG A 54 17.18 16.01 4.96
C ARG A 54 16.42 16.37 6.23
N LEU A 55 17.08 17.05 7.16
CA LEU A 55 16.45 17.49 8.41
C LEU A 55 15.20 18.36 8.15
N SER A 56 15.22 19.16 7.08
CA SER A 56 14.07 19.96 6.63
C SER A 56 12.83 19.12 6.33
N ASP A 57 13.00 17.92 5.78
CA ASP A 57 11.91 17.01 5.43
C ASP A 57 11.28 16.37 6.68
N MET A 58 11.99 16.38 7.81
CA MET A 58 11.49 15.87 9.08
C MET A 58 10.65 16.89 9.85
N ILE A 59 10.69 18.18 9.48
CA ILE A 59 9.92 19.23 10.15
C ILE A 59 8.43 19.00 9.89
N GLY A 60 7.66 18.81 10.97
CA GLY A 60 6.22 18.51 10.89
C GLY A 60 5.87 17.09 10.47
N ASN A 61 6.87 16.22 10.23
CA ASN A 61 6.69 14.82 9.89
C ASN A 61 7.14 13.89 11.04
N PRO A 62 6.70 12.62 11.06
CA PRO A 62 7.09 11.68 12.09
C PRO A 62 8.60 11.45 12.14
N TRP A 63 9.16 11.37 13.34
CA TRP A 63 10.53 10.90 13.57
C TRP A 63 10.58 9.36 13.60
N ASN A 64 10.06 8.74 12.55
CA ASN A 64 10.07 7.30 12.35
C ASN A 64 10.71 6.99 10.98
N PRO A 65 11.83 6.23 10.91
CA PRO A 65 12.45 5.87 9.64
C PRO A 65 11.50 5.18 8.65
N GLU A 66 10.57 4.35 9.13
CA GLU A 66 9.62 3.62 8.28
C GLU A 66 8.65 4.54 7.53
N PHE A 67 8.45 5.77 8.02
CA PHE A 67 7.65 6.80 7.33
C PHE A 67 8.30 7.24 6.00
N TYR A 68 9.63 7.32 5.99
CA TYR A 68 10.40 7.81 4.85
C TYR A 68 10.82 6.67 3.92
N ASP A 69 10.75 5.42 4.38
CA ASP A 69 11.02 4.25 3.56
C ASP A 69 9.79 3.90 2.71
N TRP A 70 9.87 4.23 1.42
CA TRP A 70 8.79 3.94 0.47
C TRP A 70 8.54 2.45 0.31
N GLU A 71 9.57 1.61 0.42
CA GLU A 71 9.43 0.17 0.29
C GLU A 71 8.58 -0.40 1.43
N LYS A 72 8.79 0.11 2.65
CA LYS A 72 7.93 -0.19 3.82
C LYS A 72 6.51 0.32 3.62
N SER A 73 6.34 1.54 3.12
CA SER A 73 5.03 2.14 2.84
C SER A 73 4.25 1.36 1.78
N ILE A 74 4.89 0.96 0.67
CA ILE A 74 4.29 0.14 -0.38
C ILE A 74 3.89 -1.24 0.16
N THR A 75 4.82 -1.87 0.90
CA THR A 75 4.58 -3.22 1.46
C THR A 75 3.38 -3.23 2.39
N ILE A 76 3.25 -2.22 3.26
CA ILE A 76 2.14 -2.18 4.22
C ILE A 76 0.79 -1.87 3.54
N ILE A 77 0.79 -1.01 2.53
CA ILE A 77 -0.41 -0.71 1.73
C ILE A 77 -0.86 -1.96 0.96
N LEU A 78 0.05 -2.66 0.30
CA LEU A 78 -0.26 -3.90 -0.41
C LEU A 78 -0.83 -4.95 0.54
N LYS A 79 -0.22 -5.14 1.72
CA LYS A 79 -0.77 -6.05 2.75
C LYS A 79 -2.17 -5.65 3.22
N PHE A 80 -2.46 -4.34 3.27
CA PHE A 80 -3.77 -3.84 3.64
C PHE A 80 -4.84 -4.04 2.56
N LEU A 81 -4.46 -3.93 1.27
CA LEU A 81 -5.38 -3.97 0.13
C LEU A 81 -5.58 -5.36 -0.46
N LYS A 82 -4.54 -6.19 -0.55
CA LYS A 82 -4.61 -7.54 -1.16
C LYS A 82 -5.74 -8.44 -0.61
N PRO A 83 -6.05 -8.44 0.70
CA PRO A 83 -7.16 -9.24 1.23
C PRO A 83 -8.55 -8.71 0.85
N LYS A 84 -8.65 -7.48 0.35
CA LYS A 84 -9.92 -6.81 0.02
C LYS A 84 -10.24 -6.98 -1.47
N PRO A 85 -11.53 -7.06 -1.84
CA PRO A 85 -11.91 -7.09 -3.24
C PRO A 85 -11.54 -5.76 -3.90
N ALA A 86 -11.16 -5.80 -5.17
CA ALA A 86 -10.59 -4.64 -5.86
C ALA A 86 -11.50 -3.41 -5.90
N ARG A 87 -12.82 -3.63 -5.99
CA ARG A 87 -13.85 -2.59 -5.93
C ARG A 87 -13.83 -1.78 -4.61
N GLU A 88 -13.28 -2.33 -3.54
CA GLU A 88 -13.24 -1.71 -2.22
C GLU A 88 -11.90 -1.03 -1.93
N TRP A 89 -10.89 -1.11 -2.80
CA TRP A 89 -9.57 -0.54 -2.53
C TRP A 89 -9.62 0.97 -2.32
N VAL A 90 -10.28 1.69 -3.22
CA VAL A 90 -10.44 3.15 -3.13
C VAL A 90 -11.21 3.53 -1.86
N CYS A 91 -12.33 2.87 -1.59
CA CYS A 91 -13.12 3.10 -0.38
C CYS A 91 -12.32 2.82 0.90
N ALA A 92 -11.49 1.76 0.92
CA ALA A 92 -10.68 1.41 2.07
C ALA A 92 -9.57 2.44 2.34
N LEU A 93 -8.95 2.99 1.29
CA LEU A 93 -7.96 4.06 1.42
C LEU A 93 -8.61 5.39 1.85
N ASN A 94 -9.76 5.74 1.27
CA ASN A 94 -10.54 6.91 1.69
C ASN A 94 -10.97 6.82 3.15
N GLY A 95 -11.49 5.68 3.60
CA GLY A 95 -11.85 5.48 5.01
C GLY A 95 -10.66 5.66 5.95
N LYS A 96 -9.46 5.22 5.53
CA LYS A 96 -8.22 5.47 6.29
C LYS A 96 -7.85 6.96 6.34
N LEU A 97 -7.98 7.68 5.22
CA LEU A 97 -7.75 9.13 5.15
C LEU A 97 -8.74 9.92 6.02
N GLU A 98 -10.01 9.55 6.04
CA GLU A 98 -11.07 10.22 6.81
C GLU A 98 -10.92 9.97 8.31
N SER A 99 -10.52 8.75 8.69
CA SER A 99 -10.25 8.39 10.09
C SER A 99 -9.02 9.07 10.70
N THR A 100 -8.19 9.73 9.87
CA THR A 100 -6.93 10.36 10.28
C THR A 100 -7.00 11.88 10.09
N PRO A 101 -6.65 12.70 11.10
CA PRO A 101 -6.57 14.15 10.95
C PRO A 101 -5.70 14.58 9.76
N LYS A 102 -6.08 15.66 9.06
CA LYS A 102 -5.40 16.11 7.82
C LYS A 102 -3.90 16.37 7.99
N ASN A 103 -3.47 16.77 9.19
CA ASN A 103 -2.07 17.10 9.49
C ASN A 103 -1.27 15.92 10.06
N GLN A 104 -1.81 14.70 10.01
CA GLN A 104 -1.16 13.51 10.55
C GLN A 104 -0.91 12.47 9.46
N PRO A 105 0.18 11.68 9.59
CA PRO A 105 0.39 10.52 8.74
C PRO A 105 -0.72 9.49 8.96
N VAL A 106 -1.08 8.75 7.92
CA VAL A 106 -2.04 7.67 8.04
C VAL A 106 -1.32 6.42 8.52
N VAL A 107 -1.77 5.87 9.64
CA VAL A 107 -1.12 4.70 10.23
C VAL A 107 -1.78 3.41 9.74
N PHE A 108 -0.96 2.55 9.17
CA PHE A 108 -1.33 1.17 8.85
C PHE A 108 -0.81 0.25 9.96
N GLU A 109 -1.70 -0.62 10.43
CA GLU A 109 -1.37 -1.63 11.44
C GLU A 109 -1.39 -3.00 10.78
N TYR A 110 -0.32 -3.76 10.98
CA TYR A 110 -0.23 -5.16 10.59
C TYR A 110 0.11 -6.01 11.80
N ARG A 111 -0.72 -7.04 12.04
CA ARG A 111 -0.51 -7.99 13.13
C ARG A 111 0.13 -9.27 12.59
N LYS A 112 1.20 -9.72 13.23
CA LYS A 112 1.87 -10.99 12.93
C LYS A 112 2.05 -11.79 14.21
N GLN A 113 1.78 -13.09 14.13
CA GLN A 113 2.09 -14.00 15.22
C GLN A 113 3.47 -14.60 14.98
N SER A 114 4.34 -14.57 15.99
CA SER A 114 5.67 -15.18 15.94
C SER A 114 6.02 -15.70 17.33
N TYR A 115 6.53 -16.92 17.42
CA TYR A 115 6.88 -17.59 18.70
C TYR A 115 5.75 -17.52 19.76
N GLY A 116 4.49 -17.66 19.35
CA GLY A 116 3.34 -17.60 20.25
C GLY A 116 2.94 -16.19 20.72
N VAL A 117 3.67 -15.14 20.32
CA VAL A 117 3.41 -13.74 20.67
C VAL A 117 2.82 -12.99 19.47
N MET A 118 1.81 -12.16 19.72
CA MET A 118 1.23 -11.25 18.74
C MET A 118 2.02 -9.94 18.70
N TYR A 119 2.61 -9.65 17.54
CA TYR A 119 3.29 -8.38 17.27
C TYR A 119 2.39 -7.51 16.40
N SER A 120 2.31 -6.22 16.74
CA SER A 120 1.64 -5.21 15.94
C SER A 120 2.69 -4.24 15.40
N GLU A 121 2.84 -4.20 14.08
CA GLU A 121 3.72 -3.26 13.37
C GLU A 121 2.87 -2.10 12.88
N LYS A 122 3.17 -0.88 13.37
CA LYS A 122 2.45 0.34 13.03
C LYS A 122 3.32 1.21 12.16
N ILE A 123 3.02 1.23 10.86
CA ILE A 123 3.78 1.97 9.87
C ILE A 123 3.00 3.24 9.52
N PRO A 124 3.50 4.43 9.89
CA PRO A 124 2.95 5.68 9.42
C PRO A 124 3.28 5.87 7.94
N VAL A 125 2.30 6.26 7.14
CA VAL A 125 2.46 6.51 5.70
C VAL A 125 2.03 7.93 5.37
N SER A 126 2.75 8.55 4.43
CA SER A 126 2.44 9.88 3.93
C SER A 126 1.01 9.95 3.38
N ARG A 127 0.25 10.95 3.83
CA ARG A 127 -1.11 11.21 3.34
C ARG A 127 -1.13 11.47 1.85
N ILE A 128 -0.19 12.29 1.38
CA ILE A 128 -0.02 12.64 -0.05
C ILE A 128 0.20 11.37 -0.88
N PHE A 129 0.91 10.38 -0.34
CA PHE A 129 1.12 9.12 -1.04
C PHE A 129 -0.16 8.34 -1.25
N ILE A 130 -1.00 8.25 -0.23
CA ILE A 130 -2.27 7.55 -0.32
C ILE A 130 -3.23 8.28 -1.27
N GLU A 131 -3.29 9.61 -1.18
CA GLU A 131 -4.09 10.43 -2.10
C GLU A 131 -3.64 10.25 -3.56
N GLN A 132 -2.33 10.13 -3.81
CA GLN A 132 -1.83 9.88 -5.16
C GLN A 132 -2.21 8.48 -5.66
N ILE A 133 -2.10 7.44 -4.82
CA ILE A 133 -2.54 6.08 -5.17
C ILE A 133 -4.03 6.07 -5.56
N ILE A 134 -4.87 6.77 -4.80
CA ILE A 134 -6.30 6.89 -5.10
C ILE A 134 -6.53 7.57 -6.45
N LYS A 135 -5.74 8.59 -6.80
CA LYS A 135 -5.82 9.21 -8.13
C LYS A 135 -5.47 8.23 -9.23
N GLU A 136 -4.37 7.49 -9.09
CA GLU A 136 -3.96 6.48 -10.10
C GLU A 136 -4.98 5.35 -10.24
N LEU A 137 -5.62 4.92 -9.16
CA LEU A 137 -6.65 3.85 -9.19
C LEU A 137 -7.98 4.28 -9.82
N ASN A 138 -8.23 5.59 -9.94
CA ASN A 138 -9.44 6.14 -10.54
C ASN A 138 -9.23 6.62 -12.00
N GLN A 139 -8.01 6.48 -12.54
CA GLN A 139 -7.70 6.74 -13.95
C GLN A 139 -8.09 5.55 -14.82
#